data_AF-A0A117LB49-F1
#
_entry.id   AF-A0A117LB49-F1
#
_cell.length_a   1.000
_cell.length_b   1.000
_cell.length_c   1.000
_cell.angle_alpha   90.00
_cell.angle_beta   90.00
_cell.angle_gamma   90.00
#
_symmetry.space_group_name_H-M   'P 1'
#
loop_
_entity.id
_entity.type
_entity.pdbx_description
1 polymer ?
#
loop_
_entity_poly.entity_id
_entity_poly.type
_entity_poly.pdbx_seq_one_letter_code
_entity_poly.pdbx_strand_id
1 'polypeptide(L)'
;MLVNKAYRYELKPNKRQLILLKKHAGCARFAWNWGLAERKRIWEEEERSTNAIELHCKLEYKTKWYGSRLAVVPRFFPSSRRCSECGYVLPELKLSTRRWVCPECGAVHDRDINGA
;
A
#
# COMPACT_ATOMS: atom_id res chain seq x y z
N MET A 1 39.63 -22.93 -26.90
CA MET A 1 38.99 -23.25 -25.61
C MET A 1 37.67 -22.49 -25.55
N LEU A 2 36.53 -23.19 -25.61
CA LEU A 2 35.20 -22.56 -25.58
C LEU A 2 34.86 -22.20 -24.12
N VAL A 3 34.71 -20.92 -23.84
CA VAL A 3 34.27 -20.44 -22.52
C VAL A 3 32.75 -20.38 -22.53
N ASN A 4 32.11 -21.34 -21.88
CA ASN A 4 30.67 -21.29 -21.64
C ASN A 4 30.39 -20.21 -20.59
N LYS A 5 29.68 -19.15 -20.98
CA LYS A 5 29.23 -18.09 -20.07
C LYS A 5 27.72 -18.19 -19.87
N ALA A 6 27.27 -18.14 -18.63
CA ALA A 6 25.87 -17.93 -18.28
C ALA A 6 25.70 -16.50 -17.78
N TYR A 7 24.65 -15.81 -18.26
CA TYR A 7 24.33 -14.45 -17.85
C TYR A 7 23.01 -14.43 -17.08
N ARG A 8 22.98 -13.70 -15.97
CA ARG A 8 21.76 -13.41 -15.21
C ARG A 8 21.52 -11.91 -15.26
N TYR A 9 20.33 -11.52 -15.69
CA TYR A 9 19.91 -10.13 -15.76
C TYR A 9 18.80 -9.89 -14.73
N GLU A 10 18.85 -8.77 -14.03
CA GLU A 10 17.82 -8.35 -13.08
C GLU A 10 17.17 -7.06 -13.58
N LEU A 11 15.85 -6.95 -13.43
CA LEU A 11 15.14 -5.70 -13.67
C LEU A 11 15.58 -4.67 -12.62
N LYS A 12 16.07 -3.50 -13.05
CA LYS A 12 16.33 -2.35 -12.17
C LYS A 12 15.28 -1.27 -12.42
N PRO A 13 14.13 -1.30 -11.71
CA PRO A 13 13.06 -0.37 -12.01
C PRO A 13 13.40 1.03 -11.52
N ASN A 14 13.05 2.04 -12.29
CA ASN A 14 13.12 3.42 -11.85
C ASN A 14 12.04 3.73 -10.79
N LYS A 15 12.09 4.92 -10.17
CA LYS A 15 11.17 5.32 -9.10
C LYS A 15 9.69 5.12 -9.49
N ARG A 16 9.31 5.53 -10.70
CA ARG A 16 7.94 5.37 -11.21
C ARG A 16 7.54 3.91 -11.36
N GLN A 17 8.42 3.07 -11.89
CA GLN A 17 8.17 1.63 -12.03
C GLN A 17 8.08 0.94 -10.66
N LEU A 18 8.91 1.31 -9.69
CA LEU A 18 8.79 0.81 -8.31
C LEU A 18 7.45 1.19 -7.67
N ILE A 19 6.99 2.42 -7.87
CA ILE A 19 5.67 2.87 -7.39
C ILE A 19 4.56 2.03 -8.04
N LEU A 20 4.62 1.81 -9.35
CA LEU A 20 3.65 1.00 -10.07
C LEU A 20 3.66 -0.46 -9.61
N LEU A 21 4.83 -1.07 -9.41
CA LEU A 21 4.95 -2.44 -8.89
C LEU A 21 4.33 -2.57 -7.50
N LYS A 22 4.57 -1.60 -6.61
CA LYS A 22 3.97 -1.58 -5.27
C LYS A 22 2.45 -1.42 -5.32
N LYS A 23 1.95 -0.54 -6.19
CA LYS A 23 0.50 -0.36 -6.43
C LYS A 23 -0.13 -1.64 -7.01
N HIS A 24 0.53 -2.29 -7.96
CA HIS A 24 0.03 -3.50 -8.61
C HIS A 24 0.02 -4.72 -7.72
N ALA A 25 0.99 -4.85 -6.81
CA ALA A 25 1.03 -5.96 -5.86
C ALA A 25 -0.20 -5.97 -4.92
N GLY A 26 -0.99 -4.89 -4.89
CA GLY A 26 -2.28 -4.84 -4.21
C GLY A 26 -2.18 -4.98 -2.70
N CYS A 27 -0.98 -4.82 -2.12
CA CYS A 27 -0.71 -5.12 -0.72
C CYS A 27 -1.59 -4.32 0.25
N ALA A 28 -1.89 -3.05 -0.07
CA ALA A 28 -2.78 -2.22 0.74
C ALA A 28 -4.23 -2.73 0.72
N ARG A 29 -4.75 -3.06 -0.46
CA ARG A 29 -6.11 -3.61 -0.61
C ARG A 29 -6.22 -5.00 0.01
N PHE A 30 -5.19 -5.83 -0.17
CA PHE A 30 -5.08 -7.14 0.48
C PHE A 30 -5.09 -7.01 2.00
N ALA A 31 -4.25 -6.15 2.58
CA ALA A 31 -4.18 -5.96 4.03
C ALA A 31 -5.50 -5.46 4.62
N TRP A 32 -6.17 -4.52 3.94
CA TRP A 32 -7.51 -4.04 4.32
C TRP A 32 -8.53 -5.17 4.30
N ASN A 33 -8.65 -5.87 3.16
CA ASN A 33 -9.62 -6.95 2.99
C ASN A 33 -9.36 -8.10 3.97
N TRP A 34 -8.10 -8.46 4.18
CA TRP A 34 -7.70 -9.47 5.16
C TRP A 34 -8.08 -9.05 6.58
N GLY A 35 -7.79 -7.80 6.97
CA GLY A 35 -8.14 -7.29 8.29
C GLY A 35 -9.66 -7.20 8.51
N LEU A 36 -10.42 -6.83 7.48
CA LEU A 36 -11.89 -6.82 7.53
C LEU A 36 -12.46 -8.23 7.69
N ALA A 37 -11.92 -9.20 6.94
CA ALA A 37 -12.33 -10.61 7.04
C ALA A 37 -12.00 -11.19 8.42
N GLU A 38 -10.82 -10.91 8.96
CA GLU A 38 -10.42 -11.39 10.29
C GLU A 38 -11.31 -10.79 11.39
N ARG A 39 -11.64 -9.50 11.29
CA ARG A 39 -12.59 -8.86 12.20
C ARG A 39 -13.97 -9.52 12.16
N LYS A 40 -14.45 -9.83 10.95
CA LYS A 40 -15.73 -10.52 10.76
C LYS A 40 -15.71 -11.91 11.38
N ARG A 41 -14.63 -12.67 11.16
CA ARG A 41 -14.43 -14.01 11.72
C ARG A 41 -14.44 -14.00 13.26
N ILE A 42 -13.71 -13.07 13.89
CA ILE A 42 -13.65 -12.97 15.35
C ILE A 42 -15.01 -12.57 15.93
N TRP A 43 -15.76 -11.71 15.23
CA TRP A 43 -17.12 -11.39 15.63
C TRP A 43 -18.06 -12.61 15.54
N GLU A 44 -17.96 -13.40 14.47
CA GLU A 44 -18.80 -14.59 14.26
C GLU A 44 -18.47 -15.74 15.23
N GLU A 45 -17.20 -15.93 15.59
CA GLU A 45 -16.75 -17.03 16.47
C GLU A 45 -16.81 -16.66 17.96
N GLU A 46 -16.43 -15.43 18.31
CA GLU A 46 -16.20 -15.01 19.70
C GLU A 46 -17.17 -13.91 20.17
N GLU A 47 -18.05 -13.39 19.29
CA GLU A 47 -18.90 -12.20 19.54
C GLU A 47 -18.10 -10.98 20.07
N ARG A 48 -16.83 -10.91 19.67
CA ARG A 48 -15.87 -9.94 20.18
C ARG A 48 -15.37 -9.02 19.07
N SER A 49 -15.08 -7.77 19.42
CA SER A 49 -14.39 -6.84 18.53
C SER A 49 -12.88 -6.82 18.82
N THR A 50 -12.07 -6.81 17.75
CA THR A 50 -10.62 -6.62 17.88
C THR A 50 -10.26 -5.15 18.08
N ASN A 51 -9.23 -4.88 18.88
CA ASN A 51 -8.61 -3.57 18.92
C ASN A 51 -7.52 -3.42 17.83
N ALA A 52 -7.06 -2.18 17.62
CA ALA A 52 -6.06 -1.88 16.59
C ALA A 52 -4.69 -2.55 16.85
N ILE A 53 -4.33 -2.76 18.12
CA ILE A 53 -3.06 -3.38 18.52
C ILE A 53 -3.07 -4.86 18.15
N GLU A 54 -4.15 -5.58 18.47
CA GLU A 54 -4.33 -6.98 18.13
C GLU A 54 -4.26 -7.20 16.61
N LEU A 55 -4.93 -6.35 15.84
CA LEU A 55 -4.90 -6.41 14.38
C LEU A 55 -3.48 -6.14 13.82
N HIS A 56 -2.76 -5.18 14.41
CA HIS A 56 -1.37 -4.90 14.06
C HIS A 56 -0.46 -6.11 14.31
N CYS A 57 -0.54 -6.73 15.49
CA CYS A 57 0.24 -7.93 15.82
C CYS A 57 -0.02 -9.08 14.83
N LYS A 58 -1.28 -9.31 14.46
CA LYS A 58 -1.63 -10.35 13.47
C LYS A 58 -1.08 -10.04 12.07
N LEU A 59 -1.17 -8.78 11.62
CA LEU A 59 -0.59 -8.34 10.35
C LEU A 59 0.94 -8.50 10.34
N GLU A 60 1.61 -8.06 11.40
CA GLU A 60 3.07 -8.17 11.51
C GLU A 60 3.52 -9.64 11.48
N TYR A 61 2.84 -10.51 12.23
CA TYR A 61 3.08 -11.94 12.20
C TYR A 61 2.94 -12.51 10.78
N LYS A 62 1.81 -12.26 10.11
CA LYS A 62 1.56 -12.81 8.76
C LYS A 62 2.50 -12.24 7.70
N THR A 63 2.85 -10.96 7.77
CA THR A 63 3.78 -10.36 6.79
C THR A 63 5.16 -11.02 6.82
N LYS A 64 5.67 -11.41 8.00
CA LYS A 64 6.91 -12.18 8.15
C LYS A 64 6.85 -13.53 7.43
N TRP A 65 5.71 -14.22 7.48
CA TRP A 65 5.53 -15.53 6.83
C TRP A 65 5.63 -15.45 5.30
N TYR A 66 5.16 -14.35 4.71
CA TYR A 66 5.20 -14.12 3.26
C TYR A 66 6.47 -13.37 2.80
N GLY A 67 7.45 -13.15 3.69
CA GLY A 67 8.65 -12.36 3.36
C GLY A 67 8.36 -10.89 3.00
N SER A 68 7.19 -10.38 3.38
CA SER A 68 6.72 -9.04 3.04
C SER A 68 7.06 -8.04 4.15
N ARG A 69 7.28 -6.78 3.79
CA ARG A 69 7.53 -5.70 4.77
C ARG A 69 6.24 -4.98 5.12
N LEU A 70 5.86 -4.99 6.40
CA LEU A 70 4.78 -4.14 6.91
C LEU A 70 5.30 -2.70 7.08
N ALA A 71 4.70 -1.75 6.38
CA ALA A 71 4.99 -0.33 6.54
C ALA A 71 3.95 0.30 7.48
N VAL A 72 4.36 0.63 8.70
CA VAL A 72 3.49 1.33 9.66
C VAL A 72 3.57 2.83 9.39
N VAL A 73 2.41 3.47 9.20
CA VAL A 73 2.29 4.93 8.99
C VAL A 73 1.54 5.58 10.14
N PRO A 74 1.73 6.90 10.38
CA PRO A 74 0.95 7.64 11.37
C PRO A 74 -0.56 7.53 11.12
N ARG A 75 -1.36 7.58 12.19
CA ARG A 75 -2.84 7.51 12.12
C ARG A 75 -3.45 8.50 11.13
N PHE A 76 -2.90 9.71 11.06
CA PHE A 76 -3.39 10.78 10.19
C PHE A 76 -2.52 10.98 8.93
N PHE A 77 -1.90 9.90 8.45
CA PHE A 77 -1.12 9.94 7.23
C PHE A 77 -2.00 10.35 6.03
N PRO A 78 -1.64 11.41 5.28
CA PRO A 78 -2.51 11.96 4.24
C PRO A 78 -2.43 11.17 2.93
N SER A 79 -2.69 9.85 2.94
CA SER A 79 -2.52 8.98 1.76
C SER A 79 -3.31 9.45 0.55
N SER A 80 -4.57 9.86 0.73
CA SER A 80 -5.44 10.31 -0.35
C SER A 80 -5.10 11.69 -0.90
N ARG A 81 -4.41 12.52 -0.09
CA ARG A 81 -4.09 13.93 -0.39
C ARG A 81 -2.62 14.17 -0.74
N ARG A 82 -1.75 13.19 -0.47
CA ARG A 82 -0.33 13.22 -0.79
C ARG A 82 -0.13 12.67 -2.19
N CYS A 83 0.46 13.46 -3.07
CA CYS A 83 0.86 13.03 -4.41
C CYS A 83 1.84 11.87 -4.30
N SER A 84 1.52 10.74 -4.93
CA SER A 84 2.39 9.55 -4.94
C SER A 84 3.66 9.73 -5.79
N GLU A 85 3.72 10.74 -6.67
CA GLU A 85 4.88 10.97 -7.54
C GLU A 85 5.90 11.95 -6.95
N CYS A 86 5.45 13.12 -6.47
CA CYS A 86 6.32 14.16 -5.92
C CYS A 86 6.27 14.30 -4.39
N GLY A 87 5.19 13.85 -3.74
CA GLY A 87 5.02 13.96 -2.28
C GLY A 87 4.26 15.19 -1.79
N TYR A 88 3.86 16.12 -2.67
CA TYR A 88 3.01 17.27 -2.35
C TYR A 88 1.76 16.85 -1.57
N VAL A 89 1.45 17.53 -0.47
CA VAL A 89 0.24 17.25 0.32
C VAL A 89 -0.79 18.36 0.08
N LEU A 90 -1.93 18.01 -0.51
CA LEU A 90 -3.05 18.92 -0.64
C LEU A 90 -3.56 19.37 0.74
N PRO A 91 -3.73 20.68 0.97
CA PRO A 91 -4.30 21.20 2.22
C PRO A 91 -5.68 20.60 2.51
N GLU A 92 -6.53 20.54 1.49
CA GLU A 92 -7.89 20.01 1.58
C GLU A 92 -8.22 19.15 0.35
N LEU A 93 -9.00 18.08 0.57
CA LEU A 93 -9.57 17.25 -0.49
C LEU A 93 -10.96 16.77 -0.06
N LYS A 94 -12.01 17.30 -0.68
CA LYS A 94 -13.41 16.98 -0.37
C LYS A 94 -13.71 15.52 -0.63
N LEU A 95 -14.37 14.79 0.27
CA LEU A 95 -14.66 13.35 0.13
C LEU A 95 -15.31 12.92 -1.21
N SER A 96 -16.02 13.79 -1.91
CA SER A 96 -16.63 13.50 -3.23
C SER A 96 -15.63 13.53 -4.40
N THR A 97 -14.47 14.15 -4.27
CA THR A 97 -13.52 14.36 -5.38
C THR A 97 -12.73 13.08 -5.74
N ARG A 98 -13.22 12.32 -6.73
CA ARG A 98 -12.58 11.06 -7.18
C ARG A 98 -11.24 11.26 -7.89
N ARG A 99 -11.09 12.34 -8.66
CA ARG A 99 -9.86 12.65 -9.40
C ARG A 99 -9.35 14.05 -9.06
N TRP A 100 -8.03 14.21 -9.01
CA TRP A 100 -7.39 15.51 -8.75
C TRP A 100 -6.05 15.60 -9.49
N VAL A 101 -5.61 16.84 -9.77
CA VAL A 101 -4.32 17.12 -10.41
C VAL A 101 -3.38 17.71 -9.37
N CYS A 102 -2.17 17.18 -9.29
CA CYS A 102 -1.16 17.71 -8.38
C CYS A 102 -0.68 19.09 -8.85
N PRO A 103 -0.77 20.14 -8.00
CA PRO A 103 -0.35 21.48 -8.38
C PRO A 103 1.18 21.64 -8.51
N GLU A 104 1.97 20.75 -7.89
CA GLU A 104 3.43 20.82 -7.93
C GLU A 104 4.03 20.11 -9.16
N CYS A 105 3.54 18.91 -9.51
CA CYS A 105 4.12 18.10 -10.58
C CYS A 105 3.19 17.83 -11.77
N GLY A 106 1.93 18.29 -11.73
CA GLY A 106 0.94 18.09 -12.79
C GLY A 106 0.39 16.66 -12.91
N ALA A 107 0.78 15.72 -12.02
CA ALA A 107 0.30 14.35 -12.07
C ALA A 107 -1.22 14.27 -11.85
N VAL A 108 -1.90 13.48 -12.68
CA VAL A 108 -3.34 13.22 -12.56
C VAL A 108 -3.54 11.98 -11.70
N HIS A 109 -4.31 12.13 -10.63
CA HIS A 109 -4.56 11.06 -9.66
C HIS A 109 -6.04 10.67 -9.64
N ASP A 110 -6.29 9.36 -9.65
CA ASP A 110 -7.48 8.80 -9.01
C ASP A 110 -7.18 8.65 -7.51
N ARG A 111 -8.09 9.09 -6.65
CA ARG A 111 -7.88 9.13 -5.21
C ARG A 111 -7.57 7.75 -4.63
N ASP A 112 -8.34 6.74 -5.00
CA ASP A 112 -8.24 5.42 -4.37
C ASP A 112 -6.95 4.73 -4.82
N ILE A 113 -6.53 4.95 -6.08
CA ILE A 113 -5.26 4.46 -6.63
C ILE A 113 -4.06 5.20 -6.03
N ASN A 114 -4.19 6.51 -5.78
CA ASN A 114 -3.10 7.30 -5.21
C ASN A 114 -2.84 6.97 -3.74
N GLY A 115 -3.89 6.68 -2.97
CA GLY A 115 -3.81 6.36 -1.55
C GLY A 115 -3.47 4.90 -1.21
N ALA A 116 -3.37 4.02 -2.22
CA ALA A 116 -2.96 2.63 -2.10
C ALA A 116 -1.43 2.50 -2.05
#